data_AF-A0A426XT33-F1
#
_entry.id   AF-A0A426XT33-F1
#
_cell.length_a   1.000
_cell.length_b   1.000
_cell.length_c   1.000
_cell.angle_alpha   90.00
_cell.angle_beta   90.00
_cell.angle_gamma   90.00
#
_symmetry.space_group_name_H-M   'P 1'
#
loop_
_entity.id
_entity.type
_entity.pdbx_description
1 polymer ?
#
loop_
_entity_poly.entity_id
_entity_poly.type
_entity_poly.pdbx_seq_one_letter_code
_entity_poly.pdbx_strand_id
1 'polypeptide(L)'
;MTRDAEALQSELQLVPAKVIADYKEPIGFKSGVQKIGNVSFEYGYRMPLARFQVRYLNLDVEKISFTCLPEDESFPMEVDHMSTGIGWP
;
A
#
# COMPACT_ATOMS: atom_id res chain seq x y z
N MET A 1 -38.69 15.80 19.65
CA MET A 1 -37.94 14.53 19.46
C MET A 1 -36.87 14.64 18.37
N THR A 2 -36.40 15.85 18.03
CA THR A 2 -35.49 16.09 16.89
C THR A 2 -34.00 16.14 17.27
N ARG A 3 -33.66 16.47 18.52
CA ARG A 3 -32.26 16.55 18.99
C ARG A 3 -31.54 15.21 18.98
N ASP A 4 -32.24 14.14 19.33
CA ASP A 4 -31.64 12.80 19.39
C ASP A 4 -31.35 12.25 18.00
N ALA A 5 -32.18 12.62 17.00
CA ALA A 5 -31.97 12.24 15.60
C ALA A 5 -30.77 12.97 14.98
N GLU A 6 -30.60 14.27 15.25
CA GLU A 6 -29.43 15.03 14.80
C GLU A 6 -28.13 14.55 15.47
N ALA A 7 -28.19 14.17 16.75
CA ALA A 7 -27.04 13.61 17.46
C ALA A 7 -26.60 12.27 16.87
N LEU A 8 -27.54 11.37 16.58
CA LEU A 8 -27.25 10.07 15.93
C LEU A 8 -26.69 10.25 14.52
N GLN A 9 -27.20 11.21 13.74
CA GLN A 9 -26.64 11.50 12.41
C GLN A 9 -25.22 12.04 12.49
N SER A 10 -24.94 12.91 13.46
CA SER A 10 -23.60 13.44 13.69
C SER A 10 -22.63 12.34 14.11
N GLU A 11 -23.05 11.43 14.99
CA GLU A 11 -22.26 10.28 15.43
C GLU A 11 -21.96 9.32 14.27
N LEU A 12 -22.96 9.00 13.44
CA LEU A 12 -22.79 8.16 12.25
C LEU A 12 -21.84 8.75 11.21
N GLN A 13 -21.71 10.08 11.14
CA GLN A 13 -20.73 10.74 10.27
C GLN A 13 -19.32 10.78 10.90
N LEU A 14 -19.24 10.91 12.23
CA LEU A 14 -17.99 11.04 12.96
C LEU A 14 -17.27 9.69 13.16
N VAL A 15 -18.02 8.61 13.36
CA VAL A 15 -17.49 7.26 13.62
C VAL A 15 -16.63 6.74 12.46
N PRO A 16 -17.06 6.79 11.18
CA PRO A 16 -16.24 6.34 10.06
C PRO A 16 -14.96 7.16 9.91
N ALA A 17 -15.03 8.48 10.11
CA ALA A 17 -13.86 9.36 10.00
C ALA A 17 -12.80 9.03 11.06
N LYS A 18 -13.23 8.77 12.30
CA LYS A 18 -12.35 8.35 13.40
C LYS A 18 -11.70 7.00 13.10
N VAL A 19 -12.48 6.00 12.69
CA VAL A 19 -11.96 4.66 12.34
C VAL A 19 -10.92 4.73 11.21
N ILE A 20 -11.14 5.58 10.20
CA ILE A 20 -10.18 5.79 9.11
C ILE A 20 -8.91 6.48 9.61
N ALA A 21 -9.04 7.47 10.49
CA ALA A 21 -7.90 8.15 11.08
C ALA A 21 -7.05 7.17 11.90
N ASP A 22 -7.69 6.38 12.76
CA ASP A 22 -7.06 5.37 13.60
C ASP A 22 -6.37 4.29 12.75
N TYR A 23 -6.97 3.87 11.64
CA TYR A 23 -6.36 2.93 10.69
C TYR A 23 -5.11 3.48 9.99
N LYS A 24 -5.05 4.79 9.73
CA LYS A 24 -3.94 5.45 9.02
C LYS A 24 -2.83 5.98 9.94
N GLU A 25 -3.08 6.00 11.24
CA GLU A 25 -2.18 6.50 12.27
C GLU A 25 -0.86 5.70 12.38
N PRO A 26 -0.86 4.35 12.30
CA PRO A 26 0.35 3.56 12.47
C PRO A 26 1.43 3.86 11.42
N ILE A 27 2.69 3.86 11.87
CA ILE A 27 3.88 4.03 11.01
C ILE A 27 3.95 2.95 9.92
N GLY A 28 3.50 1.73 10.23
CA GLY A 28 3.39 0.62 9.28
C GLY A 28 2.45 0.90 8.10
N PHE A 29 1.39 1.69 8.30
CA PHE A 29 0.48 2.07 7.23
C PHE A 29 1.16 3.03 6.24
N LYS A 30 1.83 4.08 6.73
CA LYS A 30 2.53 5.06 5.89
C LYS A 30 3.66 4.42 5.08
N SER A 31 4.48 3.60 5.73
CA SER A 31 5.55 2.83 5.07
C SER A 31 4.99 1.82 4.07
N GLY A 32 3.91 1.11 4.42
CA GLY A 32 3.20 0.20 3.50
C GLY A 32 2.67 0.91 2.24
N VAL A 33 2.07 2.10 2.39
CA VAL A 33 1.61 2.92 1.26
C VAL A 33 2.78 3.36 0.37
N GLN A 34 3.90 3.78 0.96
CA GLN A 34 5.10 4.15 0.21
C GLN A 34 5.68 2.96 -0.57
N LYS A 35 5.70 1.78 0.05
CA LYS A 35 6.15 0.52 -0.59
C LYS A 35 5.27 0.16 -1.78
N ILE A 36 3.95 0.13 -1.61
CA ILE A 36 2.99 -0.18 -2.69
C ILE A 36 3.09 0.85 -3.82
N GLY A 37 3.27 2.13 -3.48
CA GLY A 37 3.50 3.21 -4.45
C GLY A 37 4.76 2.97 -5.28
N ASN A 38 5.89 2.66 -4.63
CA ASN A 38 7.15 2.37 -5.31
C ASN A 38 7.05 1.15 -6.24
N VAL A 39 6.46 0.04 -5.78
CA VAL A 39 6.30 -1.19 -6.59
C VAL A 39 5.42 -0.92 -7.81
N SER A 40 4.30 -0.21 -7.62
CA SER A 40 3.37 0.11 -8.70
C SER A 40 3.99 1.06 -9.72
N PHE A 41 4.74 2.06 -9.26
CA PHE A 41 5.47 2.99 -10.10
C PHE A 41 6.58 2.30 -10.90
N GLU A 42 7.37 1.45 -10.25
CA GLU A 42 8.43 0.69 -10.90
C GLU A 42 7.88 -0.22 -11.99
N TYR A 43 6.82 -0.97 -11.70
CA TYR A 43 6.17 -1.83 -12.68
C TYR A 43 5.61 -1.01 -13.86
N GLY A 44 4.97 0.13 -13.54
CA GLY A 44 4.44 1.07 -14.52
C GLY A 44 5.51 1.72 -15.40
N TYR A 45 6.76 1.83 -14.91
CA TYR A 45 7.88 2.39 -15.66
C TYR A 45 8.65 1.35 -16.48
N ARG A 46 8.91 0.16 -15.92
CA ARG A 46 9.71 -0.89 -16.57
C ARG A 46 9.09 -1.35 -17.90
N MET A 47 7.76 -1.51 -17.95
CA MET A 47 7.05 -1.97 -19.15
C MET A 47 7.14 -1.01 -20.34
N PRO A 48 6.78 0.29 -20.23
CA PRO A 48 6.96 1.24 -21.32
C PRO A 48 8.43 1.51 -21.63
N LEU A 49 9.34 1.46 -20.64
CA LEU A 49 10.78 1.58 -20.89
C LEU A 49 11.29 0.49 -21.82
N ALA A 50 10.97 -0.78 -21.55
CA ALA A 50 11.38 -1.89 -22.42
C ALA A 50 10.82 -1.74 -23.84
N ARG A 51 9.56 -1.32 -23.97
CA ARG A 51 8.94 -1.04 -25.29
C ARG A 51 9.59 0.14 -26.01
N PHE A 52 10.01 1.16 -25.28
CA PHE A 52 10.71 2.31 -25.83
C PHE A 52 12.09 1.90 -26.36
N GLN A 53 12.87 1.17 -25.56
CA GLN A 53 14.21 0.71 -25.90
C GLN A 53 14.23 -0.16 -27.17
N VAL A 54 13.23 -1.05 -27.35
CA VAL A 54 13.12 -1.86 -28.57
C VAL A 54 12.82 -1.00 -29.81
N ARG A 55 12.04 0.08 -29.66
CA ARG A 55 11.65 0.94 -30.80
C ARG A 55 12.70 1.99 -31.16
N TYR A 56 13.49 2.43 -30.20
CA TYR A 56 14.42 3.55 -30.36
C TYR A 56 15.80 3.21 -29.78
N LEU A 57 16.50 2.26 -30.42
CA LEU A 57 17.83 1.78 -30.02
C LEU A 57 18.91 2.87 -29.96
N ASN A 58 18.67 4.02 -30.60
CA ASN A 58 19.58 5.15 -30.70
C ASN A 58 19.27 6.29 -29.73
N LEU A 59 18.19 6.18 -28.94
CA LEU A 59 17.82 7.19 -27.95
C LEU A 59 18.19 6.68 -26.56
N ASP A 60 19.02 7.45 -25.87
CA ASP A 60 19.38 7.16 -24.49
C ASP A 60 18.25 7.60 -23.56
N VAL A 61 17.91 6.75 -22.59
CA VAL A 61 16.88 7.05 -21.59
C VAL A 61 17.53 6.97 -20.23
N GLU A 62 17.46 8.08 -19.50
CA GLU A 62 17.88 8.11 -18.10
C GLU A 62 17.06 7.11 -17.30
N LYS A 63 17.73 6.03 -16.88
CA LYS A 63 17.12 4.99 -16.06
C LYS A 63 17.14 5.46 -14.62
N ILE A 64 15.96 5.69 -14.06
CA ILE A 64 15.83 5.99 -12.64
C ILE A 64 16.22 4.73 -11.85
N SER A 65 17.13 4.88 -10.89
CA SER A 65 17.46 3.79 -9.96
C SER A 65 16.33 3.67 -8.93
N PHE A 66 15.68 2.50 -8.92
CA PHE A 66 14.73 2.16 -7.87
C PHE A 66 15.54 1.65 -6.68
N THR A 67 15.86 2.51 -5.73
CA THR A 67 16.37 2.07 -4.44
C THR A 67 15.22 1.42 -3.68
N CYS A 68 15.16 0.09 -3.65
CA CYS A 68 14.44 -0.62 -2.60
C CYS A 68 15.07 -0.17 -1.27
N LEU A 69 14.33 0.58 -0.46
CA LEU A 69 14.83 1.06 0.81
C LEU A 69 15.11 -0.18 1.70
N PRO A 70 16.22 -0.26 2.44
CA PRO A 70 16.56 -1.43 3.27
C PRO A 70 15.52 -1.76 4.35
N GLU A 71 14.59 -0.85 4.64
CA GLU A 71 13.40 -1.12 5.47
C GLU A 71 12.44 -2.16 4.84
N ASP A 72 12.65 -2.59 3.59
CA ASP A 72 11.96 -3.73 2.99
C ASP A 72 12.62 -5.08 3.30
N GLU A 73 13.90 -5.11 3.70
CA GLU A 73 14.59 -6.35 4.10
C GLU A 73 14.35 -6.72 5.57
N SER A 74 13.91 -5.76 6.40
CA SER A 74 13.81 -5.92 7.86
C SER A 74 12.46 -6.40 8.38
N PHE A 75 11.46 -6.63 7.51
CA PHE A 75 10.21 -7.26 7.93
C PHE A 75 10.28 -8.75 7.56
N PRO A 76 10.66 -9.65 8.47
CA PRO A 76 10.20 -11.01 8.32
C PRO A 76 8.69 -10.92 8.21
N MET A 77 8.09 -11.43 7.13
CA MET A 77 6.71 -11.86 7.23
C MET A 77 6.73 -12.84 8.40
N GLU A 78 6.27 -12.42 9.57
CA GLU A 78 5.89 -13.34 10.62
C GLU A 78 4.80 -14.19 9.97
N VAL A 79 5.22 -15.33 9.43
CA VAL A 79 4.35 -16.44 9.14
C VAL A 79 3.90 -16.86 10.52
N ASP A 80 2.82 -16.23 10.99
CA ASP A 80 2.17 -16.65 12.20
C ASP A 80 1.78 -18.09 11.93
N HIS A 81 2.54 -19.02 12.51
CA HIS A 81 2.21 -20.43 12.55
C HIS A 81 1.00 -20.55 13.48
N MET A 82 -0.15 -20.00 13.05
CA MET A 82 -1.42 -20.42 13.58
C MET A 82 -1.52 -21.89 13.24
N SER A 83 -1.34 -22.69 14.29
CA SER A 83 -1.57 -24.11 14.35
C SER A 83 -2.95 -24.43 13.79
N THR A 84 -3.05 -24.66 12.48
CA THR A 84 -4.25 -25.20 11.86
C THR A 84 -4.08 -26.70 11.76
N GLY A 85 -4.40 -27.36 12.87
CA GLY A 85 -4.87 -28.75 12.88
C GLY A 85 -6.19 -28.86 12.11
N ILE A 86 -6.10 -28.72 10.79
CA ILE A 86 -7.15 -29.11 9.86
C ILE A 86 -6.48 -29.82 8.71
N GLY A 87 -6.52 -31.14 8.76
CA GLY A 87 -6.33 -31.96 7.57
C GLY A 87 -7.43 -31.62 6.58
N TRP A 88 -7.03 -31.20 5.40
CA TRP A 88 -7.91 -31.11 4.25
C TRP A 88 -7.80 -32.41 3.43
N PRO A 89 -8.89 -32.85 2.80
CA PRO A 89 -9.05 -34.18 2.21
C PRO A 89 -8.13 -34.46 1.01
#